data_AF-A0A3A4RLU1-F1
#
_entry.id   AF-A0A3A4RLU1-F1
#
_cell.length_a   1.000
_cell.length_b   1.000
_cell.length_c   1.000
_cell.angle_alpha   90.00
_cell.angle_beta   90.00
_cell.angle_gamma   90.00
#
_symmetry.space_group_name_H-M   'P 1'
#
loop_
_entity.id
_entity.type
_entity.pdbx_description
1 polymer ?
#
loop_
_entity_poly.entity_id
_entity_poly.type
_entity_poly.pdbx_seq_one_letter_code
_entity_poly.pdbx_strand_id
1 'polypeptide(L)'
;MPISHKPKSELPAQKPIAVSGKNNKQNSVPHEIPNRYSIREIGSEQVLLCIEAPNLFVQVKFGLSVSAAAVSKASPGTIYLDGVAQTGPLLDHTRQVYNFDHHEGCIRLFTLSTCEQVLLMIKKGLDLRSREWKIYANDPDLDTVMAIWLLLNHLRINERESVREHILFPLVRLQGGIDSLGLELQNFTGLPPGVLNQNRRIIDHLRRKEVQIKKDGLWEDTDFLEYTADILYEIDQILYESKNFGKSLGIEELARVNLPDNRVAVVLQSDQGIYEIEPQLKKIYGGNVGLAILKRSEDAYTLRQVDPFMRGNLEDVYETLNFMDPAVKYRQLNNRWGGSSDIGGSPRDTGTLLTPEEIAKGCHDTFQTYTVFQKLTDLGRIVLYAMTVLLFAEFLAAYWYSYQWFDSPLINALISAPAFGFSIGVVLLSTILLIHVSGRRLWQFGIIPPMGKKWAFLLPITILAAFAGGAWIPAGAQSLTAFPDTGLLPACIFLPLSAEYLFRSVLHGILAQRSRIQSHDGHYFLSWPNLGTACLYSFFPTFLPFFNNESFDPLSIDLRHGTVYFAAFVFSISLGFVRERSHSFFTAYLFHLIAVLCVVFLPPALALI
;
A
#
# COMPACT_ATOMS: atom_id res chain seq x y z
N MET A 1 87.53 -7.13 17.61
CA MET A 1 87.76 -7.80 18.92
C MET A 1 88.02 -6.74 19.98
N PRO A 2 87.68 -6.95 21.27
CA PRO A 2 86.42 -7.52 21.77
C PRO A 2 85.94 -6.83 23.09
N ILE A 3 84.92 -7.40 23.77
CA ILE A 3 84.53 -7.16 25.20
C ILE A 3 83.93 -5.76 25.50
N SER A 4 82.69 -5.52 25.98
CA SER A 4 81.70 -6.21 26.86
C SER A 4 81.85 -5.96 28.37
N HIS A 5 80.97 -5.14 28.97
CA HIS A 5 80.71 -5.17 30.43
C HIS A 5 79.27 -4.74 30.83
N LYS A 6 78.74 -5.47 31.84
CA LYS A 6 77.59 -5.22 32.75
C LYS A 6 78.12 -5.48 34.19
N PRO A 7 77.38 -5.32 35.33
CA PRO A 7 75.93 -5.10 35.60
C PRO A 7 75.70 -3.82 36.47
N LYS A 8 74.75 -3.60 37.42
CA LYS A 8 73.65 -4.39 38.07
C LYS A 8 72.49 -3.45 38.55
N SER A 9 71.86 -3.74 39.70
CA SER A 9 70.74 -3.06 40.42
C SER A 9 69.49 -2.76 39.58
N GLU A 10 68.36 -3.50 39.62
CA GLU A 10 67.57 -4.21 40.66
C GLU A 10 66.55 -3.35 41.44
N LEU A 11 65.36 -3.93 41.65
CA LEU A 11 64.13 -3.30 42.12
C LEU A 11 63.74 -3.77 43.54
N PRO A 12 62.69 -3.18 44.14
CA PRO A 12 61.58 -3.93 44.72
C PRO A 12 60.37 -3.88 43.76
N ALA A 13 59.89 -4.98 43.16
CA ALA A 13 59.26 -6.17 43.77
C ALA A 13 57.75 -5.99 44.01
N GLN A 14 56.93 -6.42 43.03
CA GLN A 14 55.51 -6.75 43.20
C GLN A 14 55.22 -8.16 42.63
N LYS A 15 54.56 -8.99 43.44
CA LYS A 15 53.85 -10.25 43.11
C LYS A 15 53.26 -10.81 44.42
N PRO A 16 52.30 -11.76 44.39
CA PRO A 16 51.62 -12.36 43.24
C PRO A 16 50.08 -12.33 43.31
N ILE A 17 49.43 -12.81 42.25
CA ILE A 17 48.32 -13.79 42.29
C ILE A 17 48.24 -14.49 40.91
N ALA A 18 47.77 -15.74 40.87
CA ALA A 18 47.63 -16.56 39.65
C ALA A 18 46.50 -16.03 38.74
N VAL A 19 46.57 -16.04 37.40
CA VAL A 19 46.89 -17.12 36.43
C VAL A 19 45.79 -18.20 36.33
N SER A 20 44.78 -17.90 35.51
CA SER A 20 43.98 -18.83 34.70
C SER A 20 43.21 -18.00 33.65
N GLY A 21 43.07 -18.39 32.38
CA GLY A 21 43.67 -19.53 31.69
C GLY A 21 43.15 -19.64 30.24
N LYS A 22 43.98 -20.21 29.35
CA LYS A 22 43.75 -20.48 27.91
C LYS A 22 43.67 -19.28 26.96
N ASN A 23 44.54 -19.31 25.95
CA ASN A 23 44.40 -18.53 24.73
C ASN A 23 43.07 -18.90 24.04
N ASN A 24 42.25 -17.90 23.70
CA ASN A 24 41.36 -18.03 22.56
C ASN A 24 42.00 -17.27 21.39
N LYS A 25 42.58 -18.01 20.44
CA LYS A 25 42.75 -17.45 19.10
C LYS A 25 41.34 -17.21 18.58
N GLN A 26 40.92 -15.95 18.49
CA GLN A 26 39.81 -15.63 17.60
C GLN A 26 40.31 -15.94 16.19
N ASN A 27 39.86 -17.08 15.65
CA ASN A 27 39.97 -17.34 14.23
C ASN A 27 39.16 -16.24 13.56
N SER A 28 39.85 -15.29 12.93
CA SER A 28 39.23 -14.33 12.02
C SER A 28 38.66 -15.15 10.86
N VAL A 29 37.37 -15.47 10.95
CA VAL A 29 36.61 -16.06 9.83
C VAL A 29 36.82 -15.10 8.65
N PRO A 30 37.33 -15.57 7.50
CA PRO A 30 37.48 -14.71 6.35
C PRO A 30 36.09 -14.15 6.02
N HIS A 31 35.98 -12.82 5.89
CA HIS A 31 34.71 -12.21 5.53
C HIS A 31 34.34 -12.69 4.12
N GLU A 32 33.42 -13.66 4.08
CA GLU A 32 32.77 -14.17 2.89
C GLU A 32 31.88 -13.07 2.30
N ILE A 33 31.81 -12.99 0.97
CA ILE A 33 30.91 -12.03 0.30
C ILE A 33 29.48 -12.55 0.51
N PRO A 34 28.54 -11.72 0.97
CA PRO A 34 27.18 -12.15 1.26
C PRO A 34 26.44 -12.55 -0.02
N ASN A 35 25.56 -13.55 0.05
CA ASN A 35 24.59 -13.74 -1.02
C ASN A 35 23.55 -12.62 -0.94
N ARG A 36 23.37 -11.92 -2.07
CA ARG A 36 22.49 -10.74 -2.24
C ARG A 36 21.28 -11.03 -3.12
N TYR A 37 21.21 -12.23 -3.68
CA TYR A 37 20.21 -12.67 -4.63
C TYR A 37 19.13 -13.49 -3.91
N SER A 38 17.87 -13.21 -4.20
CA SER A 38 16.74 -13.95 -3.65
C SER A 38 15.67 -14.17 -4.70
N ILE A 39 15.07 -15.35 -4.72
CA ILE A 39 13.89 -15.67 -5.52
C ILE A 39 12.66 -15.39 -4.64
N ARG A 40 11.67 -14.68 -5.19
CA ARG A 40 10.39 -14.41 -4.51
C ARG A 40 9.23 -14.66 -5.46
N GLU A 41 8.08 -15.07 -4.91
CA GLU A 41 6.82 -15.12 -5.65
C GLU A 41 6.12 -13.76 -5.61
N ILE A 42 5.75 -13.24 -6.78
CA ILE A 42 5.01 -11.98 -6.92
C ILE A 42 3.80 -12.24 -7.83
N GLY A 43 2.62 -12.31 -7.21
CA GLY A 43 1.39 -12.69 -7.90
C GLY A 43 1.38 -14.18 -8.23
N SER A 44 1.63 -14.52 -9.49
CA SER A 44 1.70 -15.90 -10.00
C SER A 44 3.01 -16.21 -10.71
N GLU A 45 4.05 -15.39 -10.50
CA GLU A 45 5.36 -15.54 -11.14
C GLU A 45 6.47 -15.49 -10.09
N GLN A 46 7.45 -16.39 -10.20
CA GLN A 46 8.70 -16.29 -9.48
C GLN A 46 9.63 -15.29 -10.19
N VAL A 47 10.35 -14.50 -9.39
CA VAL A 47 11.28 -13.47 -9.86
C VAL A 47 12.56 -13.50 -9.02
N LEU A 48 13.70 -13.30 -9.69
CA LEU A 48 14.99 -13.09 -9.04
C LEU A 48 15.20 -11.60 -8.77
N LEU A 49 15.66 -11.28 -7.57
CA LEU A 49 15.88 -9.93 -7.04
C LEU A 49 17.28 -9.78 -6.44
N CYS A 50 17.85 -8.58 -6.55
CA CYS A 50 19.06 -8.16 -5.83
C CYS A 50 18.71 -7.15 -4.74
N ILE A 51 19.23 -7.31 -3.52
CA ILE A 51 18.95 -6.40 -2.39
C ILE A 51 19.36 -4.93 -2.66
N GLU A 52 20.37 -4.70 -3.50
CA GLU A 52 20.83 -3.36 -3.88
C GLU A 52 20.10 -2.78 -5.10
N ALA A 53 19.25 -3.56 -5.76
CA ALA A 53 18.41 -3.15 -6.87
C ALA A 53 17.00 -3.79 -6.79
N PRO A 54 16.23 -3.56 -5.70
CA PRO A 54 14.96 -4.23 -5.41
C PRO A 54 13.80 -3.74 -6.30
N ASN A 55 14.09 -2.87 -7.27
CA ASN A 55 13.21 -2.40 -8.33
C ASN A 55 13.43 -3.17 -9.65
N LEU A 56 14.45 -4.05 -9.74
CA LEU A 56 14.74 -4.86 -10.92
C LEU A 56 14.25 -6.29 -10.70
N PHE A 57 13.23 -6.69 -11.47
CA PHE A 57 12.59 -8.00 -11.41
C PHE A 57 13.08 -8.86 -12.58
N VAL A 58 13.89 -9.88 -12.31
CA VAL A 58 14.44 -10.77 -13.35
C VAL A 58 13.57 -12.02 -13.50
N GLN A 59 13.24 -12.37 -14.73
CA GLN A 59 12.62 -13.64 -15.11
C GLN A 59 13.44 -14.32 -16.21
N VAL A 60 13.83 -15.57 -15.96
CA VAL A 60 14.44 -16.46 -16.95
C VAL A 60 13.47 -17.61 -17.18
N LYS A 61 13.08 -17.87 -18.43
CA LYS A 61 12.07 -18.87 -18.80
C LYS A 61 12.44 -19.56 -20.11
N PHE A 62 12.71 -20.87 -20.08
CA PHE A 62 13.13 -21.63 -21.26
C PHE A 62 12.20 -21.41 -22.47
N GLY A 63 12.78 -21.13 -23.63
CA GLY A 63 12.05 -20.90 -24.88
C GLY A 63 11.17 -19.64 -24.93
N LEU A 64 11.27 -18.73 -23.96
CA LEU A 64 10.49 -17.48 -23.96
C LEU A 64 10.80 -16.64 -25.21
N SER A 65 9.77 -16.38 -26.03
CA SER A 65 9.89 -15.52 -27.21
C SER A 65 8.69 -14.58 -27.36
N VAL A 66 8.95 -13.33 -27.71
CA VAL A 66 8.01 -12.20 -27.66
C VAL A 66 8.06 -11.46 -29.00
N SER A 67 6.94 -11.42 -29.73
CA SER A 67 6.91 -10.83 -31.07
C SER A 67 7.16 -9.32 -31.07
N ALA A 68 7.72 -8.77 -32.16
CA ALA A 68 7.91 -7.32 -32.34
C ALA A 68 6.62 -6.49 -32.09
N ALA A 69 5.45 -7.07 -32.41
CA ALA A 69 4.14 -6.47 -32.18
C ALA A 69 3.68 -6.49 -30.70
N ALA A 70 4.31 -7.31 -29.85
CA ALA A 70 4.17 -7.28 -28.40
C ALA A 70 5.21 -6.33 -27.77
N VAL A 71 6.46 -6.31 -28.25
CA VAL A 71 7.50 -5.34 -27.81
C VAL A 71 7.06 -3.89 -28.04
N SER A 72 6.44 -3.59 -29.20
CA SER A 72 5.87 -2.27 -29.49
C SER A 72 4.64 -1.91 -28.65
N LYS A 73 4.11 -2.85 -27.86
CA LYS A 73 3.03 -2.66 -26.87
C LYS A 73 3.47 -2.88 -25.42
N ALA A 74 4.75 -3.24 -25.19
CA ALA A 74 5.29 -3.50 -23.87
C ALA A 74 5.13 -2.29 -22.93
N SER A 75 4.91 -2.59 -21.64
CA SER A 75 4.83 -1.59 -20.58
C SER A 75 6.15 -0.84 -20.40
N PRO A 76 6.12 0.46 -20.06
CA PRO A 76 7.31 1.18 -19.64
C PRO A 76 8.03 0.47 -18.47
N GLY A 77 9.35 0.42 -18.52
CA GLY A 77 10.14 -0.38 -17.57
C GLY A 77 10.29 -1.84 -18.01
N THR A 78 10.56 -2.10 -19.29
CA THR A 78 10.78 -3.47 -19.79
C THR A 78 12.13 -3.58 -20.49
N ILE A 79 12.89 -4.62 -20.16
CA ILE A 79 14.16 -5.00 -20.79
C ILE A 79 14.02 -6.43 -21.29
N TYR A 80 14.30 -6.64 -22.57
CA TYR A 80 14.49 -7.95 -23.18
C TYR A 80 15.98 -8.20 -23.38
N LEU A 81 16.40 -9.43 -23.12
CA LEU A 81 17.76 -9.93 -23.36
C LEU A 81 17.71 -11.04 -24.42
N ASP A 82 18.72 -11.09 -25.28
CA ASP A 82 19.23 -12.30 -25.93
C ASP A 82 18.17 -13.19 -26.62
N GLY A 83 17.73 -12.79 -27.81
CA GLY A 83 16.74 -13.54 -28.61
C GLY A 83 15.32 -13.67 -28.00
N VAL A 84 15.05 -13.16 -26.79
CA VAL A 84 13.67 -13.13 -26.24
C VAL A 84 12.75 -12.31 -27.13
N ALA A 85 13.21 -11.16 -27.63
CA ALA A 85 12.43 -10.32 -28.52
C ALA A 85 12.67 -10.69 -29.98
N GLN A 86 11.59 -10.93 -30.73
CA GLN A 86 11.65 -11.22 -32.18
C GLN A 86 11.81 -9.91 -32.98
N THR A 87 12.84 -9.13 -32.65
CA THR A 87 13.22 -7.87 -33.28
C THR A 87 14.66 -7.52 -32.88
N GLY A 88 15.35 -6.71 -33.67
CA GLY A 88 16.75 -6.35 -33.38
C GLY A 88 16.93 -5.43 -32.16
N PRO A 89 18.16 -4.99 -31.88
CA PRO A 89 18.49 -4.08 -30.79
C PRO A 89 17.58 -2.84 -30.76
N LEU A 90 17.02 -2.51 -29.59
CA LEU A 90 16.05 -1.43 -29.42
C LEU A 90 16.36 -0.56 -28.20
N LEU A 91 16.40 0.76 -28.42
CA LEU A 91 16.56 1.77 -27.36
C LEU A 91 15.40 2.79 -27.38
N ASP A 92 14.20 2.37 -27.00
CA ASP A 92 13.04 3.28 -26.87
C ASP A 92 13.11 4.03 -25.53
N HIS A 93 13.90 5.11 -25.49
CA HIS A 93 14.01 5.99 -24.32
C HIS A 93 12.71 6.76 -23.98
N THR A 94 11.79 6.90 -24.93
CA THR A 94 10.51 7.59 -24.71
C THR A 94 9.54 6.71 -23.92
N ARG A 95 9.41 5.45 -24.31
CA ARG A 95 8.61 4.45 -23.57
C ARG A 95 9.39 3.74 -22.46
N GLN A 96 10.71 3.87 -22.40
CA GLN A 96 11.58 3.13 -21.49
C GLN A 96 11.42 1.61 -21.69
N VAL A 97 11.59 1.17 -22.94
CA VAL A 97 11.57 -0.23 -23.37
C VAL A 97 12.84 -0.52 -24.16
N TYR A 98 13.62 -1.50 -23.71
CA TYR A 98 14.92 -1.83 -24.29
C TYR A 98 14.98 -3.30 -24.73
N ASN A 99 15.70 -3.56 -25.82
CA ASN A 99 16.07 -4.90 -26.26
C ASN A 99 17.59 -4.93 -26.47
N PHE A 100 18.28 -5.76 -25.69
CA PHE A 100 19.69 -6.07 -25.86
C PHE A 100 19.75 -7.48 -26.44
N ASP A 101 19.93 -7.55 -27.76
CA ASP A 101 19.95 -8.79 -28.52
C ASP A 101 21.03 -8.70 -29.60
N HIS A 102 21.56 -9.85 -30.02
CA HIS A 102 22.50 -9.97 -31.15
C HIS A 102 22.20 -11.18 -32.06
N HIS A 103 21.03 -11.80 -31.90
CA HIS A 103 20.55 -12.93 -32.70
C HIS A 103 19.58 -12.50 -33.81
N GLU A 104 18.53 -11.72 -33.49
CA GLU A 104 17.44 -11.38 -34.41
C GLU A 104 17.61 -9.97 -35.00
N GLY A 105 17.09 -9.74 -36.21
CA GLY A 105 17.03 -8.42 -36.85
C GLY A 105 18.38 -7.70 -37.06
N CYS A 106 19.51 -8.37 -36.88
CA CYS A 106 20.86 -7.79 -36.86
C CYS A 106 21.90 -8.72 -37.52
N ILE A 107 23.18 -8.32 -37.49
CA ILE A 107 24.28 -9.10 -38.08
C ILE A 107 25.28 -9.43 -36.97
N ARG A 108 25.25 -10.67 -36.44
CA ARG A 108 26.05 -11.12 -35.28
C ARG A 108 27.55 -10.76 -35.38
N LEU A 109 28.14 -10.86 -36.58
CA LEU A 109 29.54 -10.49 -36.86
C LEU A 109 29.93 -9.03 -36.51
N PHE A 110 28.97 -8.11 -36.50
CA PHE A 110 29.19 -6.68 -36.22
C PHE A 110 28.35 -6.16 -35.05
N THR A 111 27.48 -7.01 -34.49
CA THR A 111 26.62 -6.69 -33.36
C THR A 111 27.31 -7.19 -32.09
N LEU A 112 27.48 -6.32 -31.11
CA LEU A 112 28.05 -6.70 -29.83
C LEU A 112 27.10 -7.66 -29.11
N SER A 113 27.69 -8.57 -28.32
CA SER A 113 26.97 -9.45 -27.41
C SER A 113 26.03 -8.70 -26.45
N THR A 114 25.05 -9.41 -25.90
CA THR A 114 24.07 -8.88 -24.96
C THR A 114 24.75 -8.31 -23.70
N CYS A 115 25.81 -8.97 -23.17
CA CYS A 115 26.55 -8.44 -22.02
C CYS A 115 27.39 -7.18 -22.35
N GLU A 116 27.99 -7.10 -23.54
CA GLU A 116 28.73 -5.89 -23.97
C GLU A 116 27.80 -4.70 -24.22
N GLN A 117 26.63 -4.93 -24.84
CA GLN A 117 25.61 -3.90 -25.01
C GLN A 117 25.18 -3.31 -23.67
N VAL A 118 24.86 -4.16 -22.69
CA VAL A 118 24.46 -3.74 -21.34
C VAL A 118 25.58 -2.97 -20.63
N LEU A 119 26.82 -3.47 -20.63
CA LEU A 119 27.95 -2.77 -20.00
C LEU A 119 28.15 -1.38 -20.60
N LEU A 120 28.09 -1.26 -21.93
CA LEU A 120 28.21 0.02 -22.63
C LEU A 120 27.08 0.98 -22.22
N MET A 121 25.83 0.53 -22.17
CA MET A 121 24.72 1.41 -21.78
C MET A 121 24.83 1.89 -20.33
N ILE A 122 25.23 1.03 -19.39
CA ILE A 122 25.49 1.44 -18.00
C ILE A 122 26.60 2.50 -17.94
N LYS A 123 27.71 2.29 -18.64
CA LYS A 123 28.82 3.25 -18.73
C LYS A 123 28.51 4.51 -19.55
N LYS A 124 27.43 4.52 -20.33
CA LYS A 124 26.87 5.71 -21.01
C LYS A 124 25.83 6.45 -20.18
N GLY A 125 25.48 5.97 -18.98
CA GLY A 125 24.58 6.65 -18.05
C GLY A 125 23.14 6.11 -18.00
N LEU A 126 22.92 4.83 -18.34
CA LEU A 126 21.63 4.16 -18.12
C LEU A 126 21.28 4.12 -16.62
N ASP A 127 20.31 4.94 -16.19
CA ASP A 127 19.84 5.01 -14.81
C ASP A 127 18.53 4.22 -14.61
N LEU A 128 18.64 3.03 -14.02
CA LEU A 128 17.51 2.15 -13.79
C LEU A 128 16.76 2.45 -12.48
N ARG A 129 17.28 3.29 -11.58
CA ARG A 129 16.64 3.61 -10.29
C ARG A 129 15.28 4.30 -10.43
N SER A 130 15.03 4.88 -11.60
CA SER A 130 13.89 5.75 -11.85
C SER A 130 12.51 5.08 -11.76
N ARG A 131 12.44 3.74 -11.79
CA ARG A 131 11.17 2.98 -11.83
C ARG A 131 11.40 1.51 -11.50
N GLU A 132 10.31 0.76 -11.42
CA GLU A 132 10.34 -0.70 -11.48
C GLU A 132 10.61 -1.18 -12.92
N TRP A 133 11.46 -2.20 -13.08
CA TRP A 133 11.82 -2.79 -14.37
C TRP A 133 11.61 -4.30 -14.36
N LYS A 134 11.06 -4.84 -15.46
CA LYS A 134 11.04 -6.27 -15.74
C LYS A 134 12.14 -6.61 -16.74
N ILE A 135 12.99 -7.56 -16.38
CA ILE A 135 14.09 -8.08 -17.21
C ILE A 135 13.73 -9.51 -17.61
N TYR A 136 13.65 -9.77 -18.92
CA TYR A 136 13.26 -11.05 -19.49
C TYR A 136 14.42 -11.71 -20.23
N ALA A 137 14.68 -12.98 -19.92
CA ALA A 137 15.66 -13.86 -20.58
C ALA A 137 15.04 -15.24 -20.90
N ASN A 138 15.60 -15.94 -21.89
CA ASN A 138 15.13 -17.24 -22.38
C ASN A 138 16.07 -18.42 -22.01
N ASP A 139 17.39 -18.25 -22.06
CA ASP A 139 18.40 -19.25 -21.73
C ASP A 139 19.48 -18.61 -20.83
N PRO A 140 19.76 -19.13 -19.61
CA PRO A 140 20.79 -18.56 -18.73
C PRO A 140 22.20 -19.02 -19.15
N ASP A 141 22.57 -18.68 -20.38
CA ASP A 141 23.95 -18.75 -20.87
C ASP A 141 24.84 -17.70 -20.14
N LEU A 142 26.17 -17.75 -20.31
CA LEU A 142 27.06 -16.82 -19.60
C LEU A 142 27.00 -15.37 -20.13
N ASP A 143 26.62 -15.13 -21.39
CA ASP A 143 26.40 -13.78 -21.88
C ASP A 143 25.14 -13.16 -21.25
N THR A 144 24.02 -13.90 -21.30
CA THR A 144 22.76 -13.51 -20.65
C THR A 144 22.91 -13.34 -19.14
N VAL A 145 23.54 -14.29 -18.43
CA VAL A 145 23.72 -14.18 -16.97
C VAL A 145 24.66 -13.03 -16.60
N MET A 146 25.69 -12.75 -17.41
CA MET A 146 26.54 -11.58 -17.16
C MET A 146 25.81 -10.26 -17.51
N ALA A 147 24.94 -10.23 -18.51
CA ALA A 147 24.05 -9.09 -18.77
C ALA A 147 23.09 -8.84 -17.59
N ILE A 148 22.51 -9.89 -17.01
CA ILE A 148 21.70 -9.81 -15.78
C ILE A 148 22.54 -9.29 -14.61
N TRP A 149 23.76 -9.80 -14.40
CA TRP A 149 24.67 -9.33 -13.35
C TRP A 149 24.96 -7.84 -13.49
N LEU A 150 25.24 -7.38 -14.72
CA LEU A 150 25.53 -5.99 -15.03
C LEU A 150 24.33 -5.08 -14.71
N LEU A 151 23.11 -5.46 -15.10
CA LEU A 151 21.89 -4.70 -14.77
C LEU A 151 21.66 -4.62 -13.25
N LEU A 152 21.78 -5.75 -12.54
CA LEU A 152 21.60 -5.82 -11.09
C LEU A 152 22.69 -5.07 -10.30
N ASN A 153 23.86 -4.83 -10.90
CA ASN A 153 24.98 -4.12 -10.29
C ASN A 153 25.26 -2.73 -10.92
N HIS A 154 24.35 -2.17 -11.71
CA HIS A 154 24.55 -0.92 -12.47
C HIS A 154 25.02 0.28 -11.63
N LEU A 155 24.61 0.35 -10.36
CA LEU A 155 25.08 1.36 -9.39
C LEU A 155 26.56 1.19 -9.07
N ARG A 156 26.97 -0.03 -8.67
CA ARG A 156 28.34 -0.37 -8.33
C ARG A 156 29.27 -0.23 -9.53
N ILE A 157 28.84 -0.62 -10.72
CA ILE A 157 29.61 -0.47 -11.97
C ILE A 157 29.93 1.00 -12.27
N ASN A 158 29.12 1.96 -11.82
CA ASN A 158 29.41 3.39 -11.96
C ASN A 158 30.24 3.98 -10.80
N GLU A 159 30.42 3.24 -9.69
CA GLU A 159 31.29 3.59 -8.57
C GLU A 159 32.69 2.96 -8.74
N ARG A 160 33.67 3.76 -9.18
CA ARG A 160 35.03 3.36 -9.62
C ARG A 160 35.86 2.49 -8.67
N GLU A 161 35.53 2.42 -7.39
CA GLU A 161 36.25 1.63 -6.38
C GLU A 161 35.48 0.37 -5.92
N SER A 162 34.20 0.25 -6.30
CA SER A 162 33.33 -0.79 -5.76
C SER A 162 33.52 -2.14 -6.47
N VAL A 163 33.80 -2.16 -7.79
CA VAL A 163 34.02 -3.37 -8.62
C VAL A 163 35.48 -3.43 -9.07
N ARG A 164 36.05 -4.65 -9.21
CA ARG A 164 37.33 -4.87 -9.91
C ARG A 164 37.20 -4.67 -11.43
N GLU A 165 37.14 -3.42 -11.88
CA GLU A 165 37.01 -3.06 -13.31
C GLU A 165 38.07 -3.71 -14.21
N HIS A 166 39.29 -3.89 -13.70
CA HIS A 166 40.41 -4.54 -14.39
C HIS A 166 40.21 -6.05 -14.65
N ILE A 167 39.22 -6.69 -14.00
CA ILE A 167 38.73 -8.03 -14.32
C ILE A 167 37.45 -7.92 -15.15
N LEU A 168 36.50 -7.08 -14.74
CA LEU A 168 35.18 -6.98 -15.38
C LEU A 168 35.27 -6.66 -16.89
N PHE A 169 36.02 -5.62 -17.30
CA PHE A 169 36.00 -5.23 -18.71
C PHE A 169 36.68 -6.27 -19.63
N PRO A 170 37.84 -6.86 -19.26
CA PRO A 170 38.39 -7.99 -20.00
C PRO A 170 37.51 -9.24 -20.00
N LEU A 171 36.77 -9.52 -18.91
CA LEU A 171 35.85 -10.66 -18.84
C LEU A 171 34.67 -10.50 -19.79
N VAL A 172 33.98 -9.35 -19.71
CA VAL A 172 32.87 -8.99 -20.62
C VAL A 172 33.34 -8.97 -22.08
N ARG A 173 34.49 -8.36 -22.38
CA ARG A 173 35.03 -8.32 -23.74
C ARG A 173 35.44 -9.70 -24.26
N LEU A 174 35.86 -10.62 -23.39
CA LEU A 174 36.20 -11.99 -23.80
C LEU A 174 34.96 -12.85 -24.02
N GLN A 175 33.98 -12.83 -23.11
CA GLN A 175 32.72 -13.57 -23.29
C GLN A 175 31.98 -13.07 -24.54
N GLY A 176 31.81 -11.74 -24.68
CA GLY A 176 31.14 -11.17 -25.82
C GLY A 176 31.84 -11.40 -27.16
N GLY A 177 33.18 -11.44 -27.14
CA GLY A 177 33.97 -11.86 -28.30
C GLY A 177 33.79 -13.34 -28.63
N ILE A 178 33.72 -14.22 -27.63
CA ILE A 178 33.46 -15.65 -27.81
C ILE A 178 32.06 -15.88 -28.37
N ASP A 179 31.06 -15.11 -27.94
CA ASP A 179 29.68 -15.37 -28.34
C ASP A 179 29.27 -14.72 -29.68
N SER A 180 29.66 -13.47 -29.95
CA SER A 180 29.43 -12.88 -31.27
C SER A 180 30.30 -13.50 -32.38
N LEU A 181 31.51 -14.02 -32.06
CA LEU A 181 32.52 -14.39 -33.07
C LEU A 181 33.11 -15.81 -32.95
N GLY A 182 32.71 -16.62 -31.96
CA GLY A 182 33.23 -17.97 -31.75
C GLY A 182 34.54 -18.05 -30.95
N LEU A 183 34.81 -19.24 -30.39
CA LEU A 183 36.01 -19.53 -29.59
C LEU A 183 37.33 -19.38 -30.40
N GLU A 184 37.25 -19.57 -31.72
CA GLU A 184 38.35 -19.49 -32.66
C GLU A 184 38.79 -18.04 -32.95
N LEU A 185 37.88 -17.06 -32.84
CA LEU A 185 38.19 -15.64 -33.03
C LEU A 185 38.46 -14.87 -31.72
N GLN A 186 38.54 -15.56 -30.57
CA GLN A 186 38.82 -14.94 -29.26
C GLN A 186 40.06 -14.00 -29.22
N ASN A 187 41.02 -14.16 -30.14
CA ASN A 187 42.20 -13.30 -30.25
C ASN A 187 41.86 -11.89 -30.80
N PHE A 188 40.75 -11.73 -31.54
CA PHE A 188 40.25 -10.43 -32.02
C PHE A 188 39.65 -9.55 -30.89
N THR A 189 39.58 -10.06 -29.66
CA THR A 189 39.28 -9.25 -28.47
C THR A 189 40.36 -8.20 -28.19
N GLY A 190 41.60 -8.40 -28.68
CA GLY A 190 42.74 -7.51 -28.46
C GLY A 190 43.37 -7.62 -27.07
N LEU A 191 42.96 -8.60 -26.25
CA LEU A 191 43.44 -8.77 -24.88
C LEU A 191 44.89 -9.30 -24.84
N PRO A 192 45.77 -8.78 -23.97
CA PRO A 192 47.11 -9.34 -23.77
C PRO A 192 47.05 -10.83 -23.38
N PRO A 193 47.96 -11.70 -23.86
CA PRO A 193 47.85 -13.16 -23.66
C PRO A 193 47.71 -13.62 -22.20
N GLY A 194 48.33 -12.93 -21.24
CA GLY A 194 48.15 -13.21 -19.81
C GLY A 194 46.72 -12.92 -19.32
N VAL A 195 46.15 -11.78 -19.75
CA VAL A 195 44.78 -11.36 -19.43
C VAL A 195 43.75 -12.25 -20.12
N LEU A 196 43.97 -12.62 -21.38
CA LEU A 196 43.12 -13.56 -22.11
C LEU A 196 43.09 -14.92 -21.40
N ASN A 197 44.25 -15.49 -21.06
CA ASN A 197 44.33 -16.78 -20.35
C ASN A 197 43.74 -16.72 -18.92
N GLN A 198 43.83 -15.58 -18.23
CA GLN A 198 43.19 -15.38 -16.93
C GLN A 198 41.67 -15.36 -17.05
N ASN A 199 41.12 -14.57 -17.98
CA ASN A 199 39.67 -14.45 -18.14
C ASN A 199 39.04 -15.70 -18.78
N ARG A 200 39.77 -16.43 -19.64
CA ARG A 200 39.33 -17.73 -20.14
C ARG A 200 39.11 -18.71 -18.98
N ARG A 201 40.05 -18.79 -18.01
CA ARG A 201 39.88 -19.62 -16.80
C ARG A 201 38.69 -19.18 -15.93
N ILE A 202 38.25 -17.92 -15.99
CA ILE A 202 37.06 -17.44 -15.29
C ILE A 202 35.79 -17.88 -16.04
N ILE A 203 35.76 -17.74 -17.36
CA ILE A 203 34.68 -18.27 -18.21
C ILE A 203 34.56 -19.79 -18.05
N ASP A 204 35.68 -20.52 -18.17
CA ASP A 204 35.77 -21.96 -17.95
C ASP A 204 35.27 -22.37 -16.54
N HIS A 205 35.47 -21.51 -15.52
CA HIS A 205 35.01 -21.73 -14.14
C HIS A 205 33.49 -21.61 -14.02
N LEU A 206 32.93 -20.50 -14.49
CA LEU A 206 31.50 -20.19 -14.39
C LEU A 206 30.67 -21.17 -15.24
N ARG A 207 31.16 -21.54 -16.43
CA ARG A 207 30.46 -22.46 -17.35
C ARG A 207 30.55 -23.95 -16.98
N ARG A 208 31.26 -24.35 -15.90
CA ARG A 208 31.35 -25.78 -15.53
C ARG A 208 30.00 -26.43 -15.26
N LYS A 209 29.10 -25.71 -14.58
CA LYS A 209 27.73 -26.18 -14.28
C LYS A 209 26.95 -26.35 -15.59
N GLU A 210 26.89 -25.28 -16.40
CA GLU A 210 26.28 -25.28 -17.74
C GLU A 210 26.72 -26.48 -18.59
N VAL A 211 28.04 -26.65 -18.77
CA VAL A 211 28.62 -27.67 -19.64
C VAL A 211 28.34 -29.08 -19.14
N GLN A 212 28.32 -29.31 -17.82
CA GLN A 212 27.99 -30.61 -17.26
C GLN A 212 26.50 -30.92 -17.41
N ILE A 213 25.61 -29.97 -17.09
CA ILE A 213 24.14 -30.14 -17.20
C ILE A 213 23.73 -30.35 -18.67
N LYS A 214 24.25 -29.54 -19.61
CA LYS A 214 24.00 -29.69 -21.05
C LYS A 214 24.54 -31.01 -21.61
N LYS A 215 25.65 -31.52 -21.08
CA LYS A 215 26.21 -32.84 -21.43
C LYS A 215 25.38 -34.01 -20.90
N ASP A 216 24.83 -33.87 -19.70
CA ASP A 216 23.98 -34.90 -19.07
C ASP A 216 22.54 -34.88 -19.61
N GLY A 217 22.19 -33.87 -20.42
CA GLY A 217 20.89 -33.72 -21.09
C GLY A 217 19.80 -33.04 -20.26
N LEU A 218 20.14 -32.51 -19.08
CA LEU A 218 19.20 -32.03 -18.05
C LEU A 218 18.94 -30.51 -18.10
N TRP A 219 19.30 -29.84 -19.21
CA TRP A 219 19.22 -28.38 -19.30
C TRP A 219 17.78 -27.85 -19.27
N GLU A 220 16.86 -28.52 -19.98
CA GLU A 220 15.45 -28.09 -20.06
C GLU A 220 14.69 -28.34 -18.74
N ASP A 221 15.18 -29.24 -17.88
CA ASP A 221 14.64 -29.58 -16.56
C ASP A 221 15.24 -28.72 -15.41
N THR A 222 16.18 -27.82 -15.70
CA THR A 222 16.91 -27.04 -14.68
C THR A 222 16.10 -25.82 -14.21
N ASP A 223 16.07 -25.55 -12.90
CA ASP A 223 15.57 -24.26 -12.39
C ASP A 223 16.54 -23.14 -12.81
N PHE A 224 16.13 -22.39 -13.83
CA PHE A 224 16.90 -21.30 -14.40
C PHE A 224 17.01 -20.08 -13.48
N LEU A 225 16.11 -19.88 -12.50
CA LEU A 225 16.22 -18.80 -11.53
C LEU A 225 17.23 -19.16 -10.43
N GLU A 226 17.19 -20.39 -9.92
CA GLU A 226 18.18 -20.89 -8.95
C GLU A 226 19.57 -20.95 -9.58
N TYR A 227 19.71 -21.55 -10.76
CA TYR A 227 20.96 -21.58 -11.53
C TYR A 227 21.50 -20.17 -11.78
N THR A 228 20.65 -19.21 -12.17
CA THR A 228 21.08 -17.82 -12.37
C THR A 228 21.56 -17.19 -11.07
N ALA A 229 20.83 -17.34 -9.96
CA ALA A 229 21.24 -16.82 -8.65
C ALA A 229 22.62 -17.37 -8.22
N ASP A 230 22.87 -18.64 -8.47
CA ASP A 230 24.12 -19.33 -8.15
C ASP A 230 25.31 -18.76 -8.94
N ILE A 231 25.17 -18.59 -10.26
CA ILE A 231 26.22 -18.02 -11.11
C ILE A 231 26.41 -16.51 -10.85
N LEU A 232 25.34 -15.76 -10.56
CA LEU A 232 25.45 -14.36 -10.12
C LEU A 232 26.25 -14.23 -8.82
N TYR A 233 26.08 -15.17 -7.88
CA TYR A 233 26.86 -15.23 -6.65
C TYR A 233 28.33 -15.63 -6.90
N GLU A 234 28.60 -16.58 -7.80
CA GLU A 234 29.98 -16.89 -8.22
C GLU A 234 30.69 -15.69 -8.87
N ILE A 235 29.99 -14.89 -9.70
CA ILE A 235 30.52 -13.65 -10.29
C ILE A 235 30.83 -12.61 -9.19
N ASP A 236 29.96 -12.47 -8.19
CA ASP A 236 30.17 -11.59 -7.03
C ASP A 236 31.49 -11.93 -6.28
N GLN A 237 31.78 -13.22 -6.04
CA GLN A 237 33.03 -13.66 -5.39
C GLN A 237 34.30 -13.26 -6.17
N ILE A 238 34.20 -13.15 -7.50
CA ILE A 238 35.33 -12.85 -8.40
C ILE A 238 35.55 -11.33 -8.51
N LEU A 239 34.47 -10.58 -8.72
CA LEU A 239 34.53 -9.16 -9.05
C LEU A 239 34.56 -8.21 -7.84
N TYR A 240 34.21 -8.69 -6.65
CA TYR A 240 34.22 -7.90 -5.41
C TYR A 240 35.32 -8.26 -4.42
N GLU A 241 35.43 -7.41 -3.39
CA GLU A 241 36.15 -7.66 -2.16
C GLU A 241 35.17 -7.49 -1.00
N SER A 242 35.21 -8.36 0.01
CA SER A 242 34.23 -8.32 1.11
C SER A 242 34.22 -6.99 1.89
N LYS A 243 35.36 -6.28 1.92
CA LYS A 243 35.44 -4.90 2.44
C LYS A 243 34.49 -3.92 1.72
N ASN A 244 34.20 -4.14 0.43
CA ASN A 244 33.37 -3.28 -0.42
C ASN A 244 31.86 -3.49 -0.17
N PHE A 245 31.46 -4.45 0.68
CA PHE A 245 30.06 -4.64 1.07
C PHE A 245 29.68 -3.88 2.34
N GLY A 246 30.62 -3.60 3.25
CA GLY A 246 30.40 -2.76 4.43
C GLY A 246 29.23 -3.24 5.31
N LYS A 247 28.53 -2.29 5.95
CA LYS A 247 27.29 -2.54 6.71
C LYS A 247 26.02 -2.53 5.84
N SER A 248 26.14 -2.62 4.51
CA SER A 248 25.01 -2.48 3.56
C SER A 248 23.93 -3.57 3.69
N LEU A 249 24.22 -4.65 4.43
CA LEU A 249 23.27 -5.72 4.77
C LEU A 249 22.27 -5.32 5.88
N GLY A 250 22.41 -4.14 6.48
CA GLY A 250 21.60 -3.68 7.59
C GLY A 250 20.23 -3.10 7.23
N ILE A 251 19.72 -3.27 6.00
CA ILE A 251 18.40 -2.78 5.58
C ILE A 251 17.58 -3.92 4.97
N GLU A 252 16.43 -4.20 5.56
CA GLU A 252 15.43 -5.15 5.08
C GLU A 252 14.20 -4.38 4.59
N GLU A 253 13.86 -4.46 3.30
CA GLU A 253 12.61 -3.89 2.75
C GLU A 253 11.44 -4.81 3.15
N LEU A 254 10.53 -4.28 3.98
CA LEU A 254 9.33 -4.99 4.45
C LEU A 254 8.15 -4.78 3.49
N ALA A 255 7.91 -3.52 3.09
CA ALA A 255 6.84 -3.17 2.16
C ALA A 255 7.17 -1.88 1.40
N ARG A 256 6.68 -1.76 0.16
CA ARG A 256 6.88 -0.60 -0.71
C ARG A 256 5.59 -0.26 -1.45
N VAL A 257 5.36 1.03 -1.65
CA VAL A 257 4.30 1.54 -2.53
C VAL A 257 4.83 2.65 -3.42
N ASN A 258 4.35 2.64 -4.67
CA ASN A 258 4.50 3.77 -5.59
C ASN A 258 3.52 4.89 -5.20
N LEU A 259 3.99 6.13 -5.25
CA LEU A 259 3.25 7.37 -4.96
C LEU A 259 3.14 8.21 -6.26
N PRO A 260 2.36 9.31 -6.29
CA PRO A 260 2.36 10.25 -7.40
C PRO A 260 3.74 10.86 -7.71
N ASP A 261 3.84 11.49 -8.88
CA ASP A 261 5.05 12.17 -9.37
C ASP A 261 6.31 11.28 -9.32
N ASN A 262 6.13 9.96 -9.50
CA ASN A 262 7.17 8.93 -9.57
C ASN A 262 8.00 8.80 -8.28
N ARG A 263 7.37 8.97 -7.12
CA ARG A 263 7.98 8.75 -5.79
C ARG A 263 7.63 7.39 -5.19
N VAL A 264 8.40 6.96 -4.20
CA VAL A 264 8.12 5.74 -3.40
C VAL A 264 8.01 6.05 -1.91
N ALA A 265 7.17 5.30 -1.21
CA ALA A 265 7.27 5.12 0.23
C ALA A 265 7.85 3.72 0.50
N VAL A 266 8.88 3.65 1.33
CA VAL A 266 9.58 2.39 1.67
C VAL A 266 9.48 2.15 3.18
N VAL A 267 8.87 1.03 3.55
CA VAL A 267 8.80 0.50 4.92
C VAL A 267 9.88 -0.55 5.07
N LEU A 268 10.73 -0.40 6.08
CA LEU A 268 11.96 -1.16 6.23
C LEU A 268 12.36 -1.39 7.69
N GLN A 269 13.19 -2.40 7.94
CA GLN A 269 13.80 -2.70 9.23
C GLN A 269 15.32 -2.52 9.14
N SER A 270 15.96 -1.98 10.19
CA SER A 270 17.41 -1.70 10.19
C SER A 270 18.03 -1.59 11.58
N ASP A 271 19.33 -1.90 11.70
CA ASP A 271 20.15 -1.62 12.90
C ASP A 271 20.51 -0.13 13.07
N GLN A 272 20.26 0.69 12.03
CA GLN A 272 20.74 2.06 11.90
C GLN A 272 19.67 3.13 12.20
N GLY A 273 20.10 4.39 12.27
CA GLY A 273 19.23 5.56 12.39
C GLY A 273 18.48 5.89 11.10
N ILE A 274 17.28 6.51 11.20
CA ILE A 274 16.51 6.93 10.02
C ILE A 274 17.26 7.94 9.12
N TYR A 275 18.23 8.68 9.68
CA TYR A 275 19.14 9.57 8.95
C TYR A 275 20.36 8.85 8.35
N GLU A 276 20.72 7.67 8.85
CA GLU A 276 21.88 6.88 8.39
C GLU A 276 21.49 5.98 7.20
N ILE A 277 20.24 5.55 7.15
CA ILE A 277 19.64 4.86 6.00
C ILE A 277 19.28 5.82 4.85
N GLU A 278 19.03 7.11 5.10
CA GLU A 278 18.55 8.05 4.08
C GLU A 278 19.51 8.15 2.86
N PRO A 279 20.86 8.22 3.03
CA PRO A 279 21.80 8.14 1.92
C PRO A 279 21.79 6.79 1.18
N GLN A 280 21.51 5.69 1.88
CA GLN A 280 21.47 4.34 1.30
C GLN A 280 20.20 4.16 0.44
N LEU A 281 19.06 4.63 0.92
CA LEU A 281 17.83 4.72 0.13
C LEU A 281 18.01 5.64 -1.08
N LYS A 282 18.67 6.79 -0.93
CA LYS A 282 19.01 7.69 -2.05
C LYS A 282 20.02 7.11 -3.03
N LYS A 283 20.84 6.13 -2.63
CA LYS A 283 21.66 5.33 -3.55
C LYS A 283 20.79 4.37 -4.36
N ILE A 284 19.93 3.59 -3.69
CA ILE A 284 19.09 2.55 -4.29
C ILE A 284 18.00 3.13 -5.21
N TYR A 285 17.14 4.03 -4.71
CA TYR A 285 16.00 4.59 -5.46
C TYR A 285 16.28 5.99 -6.04
N GLY A 286 17.53 6.48 -5.94
CA GLY A 286 17.90 7.81 -6.46
C GLY A 286 17.13 8.94 -5.79
N GLY A 287 16.69 9.90 -6.59
CA GLY A 287 15.86 11.03 -6.14
C GLY A 287 14.38 10.69 -5.87
N ASN A 288 13.96 9.42 -6.00
CA ASN A 288 12.54 9.03 -5.91
C ASN A 288 12.08 8.65 -4.49
N VAL A 289 12.97 8.62 -3.49
CA VAL A 289 12.57 8.36 -2.09
C VAL A 289 11.70 9.52 -1.60
N GLY A 290 10.39 9.31 -1.57
CA GLY A 290 9.44 10.29 -1.03
C GLY A 290 9.35 10.18 0.48
N LEU A 291 9.08 8.96 0.98
CA LEU A 291 8.96 8.66 2.41
C LEU A 291 9.85 7.46 2.80
N ALA A 292 10.51 7.57 3.95
CA ALA A 292 11.17 6.45 4.62
C ALA A 292 10.43 6.13 5.92
N ILE A 293 10.11 4.85 6.12
CA ILE A 293 9.37 4.36 7.29
C ILE A 293 10.19 3.25 7.95
N LEU A 294 10.94 3.60 9.00
CA LEU A 294 11.84 2.69 9.70
C LEU A 294 11.16 2.03 10.90
N LYS A 295 11.01 0.71 10.85
CA LYS A 295 10.63 -0.14 11.97
C LYS A 295 11.75 -0.16 13.03
N ARG A 296 11.39 0.06 14.29
CA ARG A 296 12.30 0.14 15.45
C ARG A 296 12.15 -1.02 16.43
N SER A 297 10.93 -1.50 16.60
CA SER A 297 10.56 -2.72 17.33
C SER A 297 9.45 -3.42 16.54
N GLU A 298 8.85 -4.47 17.08
CA GLU A 298 7.70 -5.14 16.47
C GLU A 298 6.54 -4.17 16.16
N ASP A 299 6.34 -3.20 17.07
CA ASP A 299 5.20 -2.31 17.22
C ASP A 299 5.52 -0.81 17.06
N ALA A 300 6.79 -0.41 16.98
CA ALA A 300 7.20 1.00 16.88
C ALA A 300 7.88 1.35 15.56
N TYR A 301 7.49 2.48 14.96
CA TYR A 301 7.97 2.96 13.67
C TYR A 301 8.33 4.45 13.72
N THR A 302 9.35 4.85 12.97
CA THR A 302 9.72 6.24 12.70
C THR A 302 9.39 6.57 11.24
N LEU A 303 8.62 7.62 10.98
CA LEU A 303 8.30 8.12 9.64
C LEU A 303 9.14 9.35 9.34
N ARG A 304 9.63 9.47 8.11
CA ARG A 304 10.35 10.66 7.62
C ARG A 304 9.97 10.97 6.19
N GLN A 305 9.65 12.22 5.91
CA GLN A 305 9.57 12.75 4.56
C GLN A 305 10.98 13.07 4.07
N VAL A 306 11.37 12.43 2.97
CA VAL A 306 12.71 12.49 2.38
C VAL A 306 12.74 13.43 1.17
N ASP A 307 11.61 13.59 0.47
CA ASP A 307 11.38 14.63 -0.53
C ASP A 307 10.44 15.73 0.01
N PRO A 308 10.95 16.96 0.29
CA PRO A 308 10.14 18.07 0.78
C PRO A 308 9.23 18.68 -0.31
N PHE A 309 9.33 18.27 -1.58
CA PHE A 309 8.55 18.82 -2.69
C PHE A 309 7.27 18.01 -3.01
N MET A 310 6.94 16.99 -2.22
CA MET A 310 5.70 16.23 -2.36
C MET A 310 4.44 17.11 -2.10
N ARG A 311 3.32 16.77 -2.76
CA ARG A 311 2.04 17.51 -2.67
C ARG A 311 1.23 17.19 -1.40
N GLY A 312 1.88 17.18 -0.25
CA GLY A 312 1.33 16.83 1.07
C GLY A 312 2.46 16.58 2.06
N ASN A 313 2.13 16.36 3.33
CA ASN A 313 3.14 16.13 4.37
C ASN A 313 2.74 15.02 5.36
N LEU A 314 3.59 14.71 6.34
CA LEU A 314 3.31 13.62 7.28
C LEU A 314 2.08 13.83 8.18
N GLU A 315 1.59 15.06 8.37
CA GLU A 315 0.36 15.32 9.14
C GLU A 315 -0.88 14.70 8.50
N ASP A 316 -0.99 14.76 7.17
CA ASP A 316 -2.04 14.06 6.42
C ASP A 316 -1.88 12.53 6.54
N VAL A 317 -0.64 12.02 6.56
CA VAL A 317 -0.34 10.59 6.78
C VAL A 317 -0.72 10.16 8.19
N TYR A 318 -0.46 10.98 9.22
CA TYR A 318 -0.87 10.71 10.58
C TYR A 318 -2.40 10.67 10.71
N GLU A 319 -3.15 11.54 10.02
CA GLU A 319 -4.62 11.45 10.01
C GLU A 319 -5.10 10.09 9.48
N THR A 320 -4.57 9.65 8.34
CA THR A 320 -4.91 8.35 7.71
C THR A 320 -4.53 7.17 8.61
N LEU A 321 -3.29 7.11 9.10
CA LEU A 321 -2.82 6.01 9.95
C LEU A 321 -3.61 5.94 11.27
N ASN A 322 -3.91 7.09 11.90
CA ASN A 322 -4.74 7.12 13.11
C ASN A 322 -6.18 6.61 12.88
N PHE A 323 -6.72 6.74 11.66
CA PHE A 323 -8.03 6.19 11.30
C PHE A 323 -7.99 4.68 11.02
N MET A 324 -6.85 4.17 10.52
CA MET A 324 -6.63 2.75 10.24
C MET A 324 -6.26 1.93 11.49
N ASP A 325 -5.47 2.50 12.40
CA ASP A 325 -4.78 1.76 13.48
C ASP A 325 -5.74 1.23 14.57
N PRO A 326 -5.80 -0.10 14.78
CA PRO A 326 -6.57 -0.71 15.87
C PRO A 326 -6.11 -0.33 17.29
N ALA A 327 -4.88 0.16 17.48
CA ALA A 327 -4.41 0.67 18.77
C ALA A 327 -5.03 2.04 19.09
N VAL A 328 -5.05 2.94 18.10
CA VAL A 328 -5.51 4.33 18.25
C VAL A 328 -7.04 4.46 18.12
N LYS A 329 -7.66 3.76 17.16
CA LYS A 329 -9.10 3.84 16.85
C LYS A 329 -9.58 5.29 16.64
N TYR A 330 -8.77 6.10 15.94
CA TYR A 330 -8.96 7.54 15.68
C TYR A 330 -9.09 8.43 16.93
N ARG A 331 -8.63 7.95 18.11
CA ARG A 331 -8.55 8.74 19.34
C ARG A 331 -7.33 9.65 19.32
N GLN A 332 -7.42 10.81 19.97
CA GLN A 332 -6.39 11.87 19.89
C GLN A 332 -5.77 12.25 21.25
N LEU A 333 -6.05 11.48 22.30
CA LEU A 333 -5.52 11.73 23.65
C LEU A 333 -4.11 11.14 23.79
N ASN A 334 -3.11 11.94 23.40
CA ASN A 334 -1.66 11.72 23.47
C ASN A 334 -1.09 10.51 22.69
N ASN A 335 -1.66 9.31 22.87
CA ASN A 335 -1.24 8.09 22.21
C ASN A 335 -1.82 7.97 20.80
N ARG A 336 -1.10 8.50 19.81
CA ARG A 336 -1.46 8.51 18.39
C ARG A 336 -0.21 8.55 17.50
N TRP A 337 -0.36 8.22 16.21
CA TRP A 337 0.64 8.59 15.20
C TRP A 337 0.80 10.11 15.15
N GLY A 338 2.04 10.59 15.11
CA GLY A 338 2.33 12.03 15.15
C GLY A 338 3.81 12.38 15.14
N GLY A 339 4.09 13.67 14.95
CA GLY A 339 5.43 14.25 14.84
C GLY A 339 5.36 15.70 14.38
N SER A 340 6.42 16.19 13.74
CA SER A 340 6.35 17.31 12.80
C SER A 340 5.84 16.83 11.43
N SER A 341 5.66 17.77 10.51
CA SER A 341 5.31 17.51 9.12
C SER A 341 6.40 16.77 8.33
N ASP A 342 7.67 16.78 8.79
CA ASP A 342 8.81 16.12 8.13
C ASP A 342 9.33 14.85 8.84
N ILE A 343 9.12 14.70 10.16
CA ILE A 343 9.51 13.50 10.92
C ILE A 343 8.56 13.21 12.10
N GLY A 344 8.26 11.93 12.32
CA GLY A 344 7.41 11.48 13.42
C GLY A 344 7.44 9.97 13.61
N GLY A 345 6.38 9.41 14.18
CA GLY A 345 6.30 7.97 14.42
C GLY A 345 4.95 7.47 14.91
N SER A 346 4.96 6.20 15.32
CA SER A 346 3.85 5.44 15.87
C SER A 346 3.38 5.93 17.24
N PRO A 347 2.21 5.47 17.73
CA PRO A 347 1.75 5.74 19.09
C PRO A 347 2.78 5.28 20.12
N ARG A 348 3.03 6.11 21.16
CA ARG A 348 4.15 5.90 22.11
C ARG A 348 3.84 4.96 23.26
N ASP A 349 2.57 4.86 23.66
CA ASP A 349 2.16 4.15 24.87
C ASP A 349 1.67 2.72 24.58
N THR A 350 1.35 2.42 23.31
CA THR A 350 0.80 1.12 22.87
C THR A 350 1.48 0.53 21.63
N GLY A 351 2.38 1.26 20.98
CA GLY A 351 2.77 0.96 19.60
C GLY A 351 1.59 1.06 18.60
N THR A 352 1.82 0.60 17.38
CA THR A 352 0.81 0.41 16.32
C THR A 352 0.40 -1.06 16.18
N LEU A 353 -0.85 -1.31 15.80
CA LEU A 353 -1.35 -2.64 15.41
C LEU A 353 -1.55 -2.79 13.88
N LEU A 354 -1.02 -1.86 13.08
CA LEU A 354 -0.89 -1.96 11.62
C LEU A 354 0.36 -2.74 11.20
N THR A 355 0.25 -3.54 10.14
CA THR A 355 1.38 -4.24 9.52
C THR A 355 2.19 -3.29 8.61
N PRO A 356 3.42 -3.65 8.16
CA PRO A 356 4.19 -2.85 7.21
C PRO A 356 3.43 -2.51 5.93
N GLU A 357 2.66 -3.46 5.41
CA GLU A 357 1.86 -3.32 4.18
C GLU A 357 0.67 -2.37 4.40
N GLU A 358 0.06 -2.40 5.58
CA GLU A 358 -1.00 -1.47 5.94
C GLU A 358 -0.48 -0.04 6.17
N ILE A 359 0.71 0.12 6.74
CA ILE A 359 1.36 1.44 6.88
C ILE A 359 1.73 1.98 5.50
N ALA A 360 2.33 1.15 4.63
CA ALA A 360 2.65 1.51 3.25
C ALA A 360 1.38 1.91 2.48
N LYS A 361 0.30 1.14 2.60
CA LYS A 361 -1.01 1.47 2.03
C LYS A 361 -1.57 2.78 2.58
N GLY A 362 -1.47 3.05 3.88
CA GLY A 362 -1.90 4.32 4.47
C GLY A 362 -1.16 5.53 3.88
N CYS A 363 0.14 5.39 3.61
CA CYS A 363 0.90 6.39 2.85
C CYS A 363 0.36 6.53 1.40
N HIS A 364 0.12 5.42 0.69
CA HIS A 364 -0.42 5.45 -0.67
C HIS A 364 -1.78 6.14 -0.76
N ASP A 365 -2.75 5.73 0.06
CA ASP A 365 -4.11 6.27 0.09
C ASP A 365 -4.15 7.75 0.55
N THR A 366 -3.13 8.24 1.26
CA THR A 366 -2.99 9.66 1.62
C THR A 366 -2.60 10.53 0.42
N PHE A 367 -1.63 10.09 -0.39
CA PHE A 367 -1.15 10.88 -1.54
C PHE A 367 -1.94 10.60 -2.84
N GLN A 368 -2.76 9.53 -2.90
CA GLN A 368 -3.65 9.21 -4.02
C GLN A 368 -4.73 10.29 -4.25
N THR A 369 -4.65 10.99 -5.38
CA THR A 369 -5.74 11.86 -5.85
C THR A 369 -6.84 11.04 -6.52
N TYR A 370 -7.80 10.51 -5.73
CA TYR A 370 -8.93 9.75 -6.27
C TYR A 370 -9.72 10.55 -7.33
N THR A 371 -9.82 9.98 -8.52
CA THR A 371 -10.53 10.56 -9.67
C THR A 371 -12.04 10.71 -9.41
N VAL A 372 -12.69 11.62 -10.15
CA VAL A 372 -14.15 11.77 -10.12
C VAL A 372 -14.86 10.46 -10.47
N PHE A 373 -14.31 9.68 -11.41
CA PHE A 373 -14.85 8.36 -11.78
C PHE A 373 -14.80 7.35 -10.61
N GLN A 374 -13.66 7.26 -9.90
CA GLN A 374 -13.57 6.39 -8.71
C GLN A 374 -14.59 6.81 -7.63
N LYS A 375 -14.71 8.12 -7.36
CA LYS A 375 -15.71 8.66 -6.41
C LYS A 375 -17.15 8.33 -6.81
N LEU A 376 -17.48 8.40 -8.11
CA LEU A 376 -18.79 8.02 -8.64
C LEU A 376 -19.04 6.50 -8.56
N THR A 377 -18.03 5.65 -8.78
CA THR A 377 -18.20 4.19 -8.63
C THR A 377 -18.38 3.76 -7.17
N ASP A 378 -17.68 4.40 -6.22
CA ASP A 378 -17.89 4.15 -4.79
C ASP A 378 -19.24 4.73 -4.29
N LEU A 379 -19.73 5.84 -4.87
CA LEU A 379 -21.11 6.30 -4.67
C LEU A 379 -22.14 5.28 -5.20
N GLY A 380 -21.95 4.78 -6.43
CA GLY A 380 -22.83 3.76 -7.02
C GLY A 380 -22.89 2.47 -6.20
N ARG A 381 -21.78 2.07 -5.55
CA ARG A 381 -21.75 0.95 -4.59
C ARG A 381 -22.64 1.21 -3.37
N ILE A 382 -22.55 2.38 -2.72
CA ILE A 382 -23.41 2.65 -1.56
C ILE A 382 -24.88 2.84 -1.93
N VAL A 383 -25.19 3.32 -3.14
CA VAL A 383 -26.56 3.35 -3.68
C VAL A 383 -27.10 1.92 -3.79
N LEU A 384 -26.34 0.99 -4.41
CA LEU A 384 -26.73 -0.41 -4.53
C LEU A 384 -26.95 -1.05 -3.15
N TYR A 385 -26.01 -0.89 -2.22
CA TYR A 385 -26.15 -1.43 -0.86
C TYR A 385 -27.35 -0.87 -0.12
N ALA A 386 -27.63 0.44 -0.21
CA ALA A 386 -28.82 1.04 0.38
C ALA A 386 -30.10 0.43 -0.22
N MET A 387 -30.22 0.40 -1.55
CA MET A 387 -31.39 -0.18 -2.21
C MET A 387 -31.59 -1.65 -1.84
N THR A 388 -30.52 -2.46 -1.77
CA THR A 388 -30.61 -3.85 -1.30
C THR A 388 -31.10 -3.94 0.16
N VAL A 389 -30.52 -3.18 1.08
CA VAL A 389 -30.95 -3.17 2.50
C VAL A 389 -32.41 -2.76 2.63
N LEU A 390 -32.84 -1.72 1.91
CA LEU A 390 -34.19 -1.16 2.02
C LEU A 390 -35.25 -2.07 1.36
N LEU A 391 -34.99 -2.61 0.17
CA LEU A 391 -35.90 -3.53 -0.52
C LEU A 391 -36.07 -4.86 0.24
N PHE A 392 -34.98 -5.41 0.81
CA PHE A 392 -35.09 -6.61 1.63
C PHE A 392 -35.68 -6.32 3.03
N ALA A 393 -35.52 -5.11 3.58
CA ALA A 393 -36.20 -4.72 4.81
C ALA A 393 -37.71 -4.59 4.62
N GLU A 394 -38.16 -4.06 3.47
CA GLU A 394 -39.58 -4.02 3.12
C GLU A 394 -40.14 -5.43 2.87
N PHE A 395 -39.42 -6.27 2.13
CA PHE A 395 -39.80 -7.67 1.96
C PHE A 395 -39.93 -8.40 3.30
N LEU A 396 -39.01 -8.16 4.24
CA LEU A 396 -39.16 -8.68 5.61
C LEU A 396 -40.41 -8.11 6.28
N ALA A 397 -40.63 -6.79 6.26
CA ALA A 397 -41.80 -6.16 6.87
C ALA A 397 -43.13 -6.75 6.36
N ALA A 398 -43.26 -6.99 5.06
CA ALA A 398 -44.46 -7.51 4.42
C ALA A 398 -44.79 -8.98 4.78
N TYR A 399 -43.78 -9.80 5.12
CA TYR A 399 -43.93 -11.25 5.36
C TYR A 399 -43.61 -11.71 6.80
N TRP A 400 -43.20 -10.81 7.70
CA TRP A 400 -42.74 -11.14 9.06
C TRP A 400 -43.82 -10.94 10.14
N TYR A 401 -44.70 -11.92 10.30
CA TYR A 401 -45.86 -11.90 11.24
C TYR A 401 -45.50 -12.09 12.73
N SER A 402 -44.46 -11.42 13.23
CA SER A 402 -43.92 -11.66 14.60
C SER A 402 -44.84 -11.31 15.78
N TYR A 403 -45.98 -10.63 15.57
CA TYR A 403 -47.02 -10.47 16.60
C TYR A 403 -47.62 -11.81 17.06
N GLN A 404 -47.43 -12.89 16.28
CA GLN A 404 -47.87 -14.25 16.61
C GLN A 404 -46.93 -14.97 17.59
N TRP A 405 -45.76 -14.40 17.92
CA TRP A 405 -44.72 -15.08 18.70
C TRP A 405 -44.69 -14.68 20.18
N PHE A 406 -45.47 -13.67 20.58
CA PHE A 406 -45.48 -13.13 21.94
C PHE A 406 -46.91 -12.98 22.45
N ASP A 407 -47.15 -13.41 23.69
CA ASP A 407 -48.49 -13.42 24.32
C ASP A 407 -48.58 -12.28 25.35
N SER A 408 -48.28 -11.05 24.91
CA SER A 408 -48.19 -9.86 25.76
C SER A 408 -48.70 -8.61 25.05
N PRO A 409 -49.74 -7.92 25.57
CA PRO A 409 -50.33 -6.76 24.89
C PRO A 409 -49.35 -5.63 24.60
N LEU A 410 -48.41 -5.35 25.50
CA LEU A 410 -47.41 -4.29 25.33
C LEU A 410 -46.39 -4.63 24.22
N ILE A 411 -45.96 -5.90 24.16
CA ILE A 411 -45.03 -6.38 23.13
C ILE A 411 -45.75 -6.44 21.77
N ASN A 412 -47.02 -6.85 21.74
CA ASN A 412 -47.77 -6.93 20.49
C ASN A 412 -48.13 -5.54 19.95
N ALA A 413 -48.41 -4.55 20.79
CA ALA A 413 -48.54 -3.16 20.38
C ALA A 413 -47.23 -2.59 19.78
N LEU A 414 -46.09 -2.92 20.39
CA LEU A 414 -44.76 -2.56 19.87
C LEU A 414 -44.47 -3.21 18.51
N ILE A 415 -44.69 -4.52 18.40
CA ILE A 415 -44.34 -5.33 17.22
C ILE A 415 -45.29 -5.09 16.04
N SER A 416 -46.57 -4.77 16.32
CA SER A 416 -47.57 -4.46 15.28
C SER A 416 -47.50 -3.02 14.76
N ALA A 417 -46.61 -2.18 15.29
CA ALA A 417 -46.39 -0.84 14.76
C ALA A 417 -45.82 -0.92 13.33
N PRO A 418 -46.40 -0.26 12.31
CA PRO A 418 -46.01 -0.45 10.90
C PRO A 418 -44.51 -0.28 10.61
N ALA A 419 -43.85 0.65 11.29
CA ALA A 419 -42.42 0.92 11.12
C ALA A 419 -41.49 -0.12 11.81
N PHE A 420 -42.00 -1.02 12.64
CA PHE A 420 -41.19 -1.93 13.47
C PHE A 420 -40.49 -3.00 12.63
N GLY A 421 -41.24 -3.81 11.87
CA GLY A 421 -40.70 -4.89 11.05
C GLY A 421 -39.65 -4.39 10.05
N PHE A 422 -39.96 -3.29 9.37
CA PHE A 422 -39.05 -2.59 8.46
C PHE A 422 -37.77 -2.11 9.18
N SER A 423 -37.89 -1.41 10.33
CA SER A 423 -36.73 -0.88 11.05
C SER A 423 -35.80 -1.99 11.57
N ILE A 424 -36.37 -3.11 12.04
CA ILE A 424 -35.61 -4.30 12.42
C ILE A 424 -34.94 -4.93 11.19
N GLY A 425 -35.63 -5.03 10.06
CA GLY A 425 -35.07 -5.48 8.78
C GLY A 425 -33.85 -4.65 8.36
N VAL A 426 -33.97 -3.31 8.37
CA VAL A 426 -32.86 -2.40 8.07
C VAL A 426 -31.68 -2.61 9.03
N VAL A 427 -31.92 -2.73 10.35
CA VAL A 427 -30.84 -2.95 11.33
C VAL A 427 -30.15 -4.31 11.14
N LEU A 428 -30.89 -5.39 10.91
CA LEU A 428 -30.34 -6.72 10.69
C LEU A 428 -29.50 -6.78 9.41
N LEU A 429 -30.05 -6.29 8.29
CA LEU A 429 -29.37 -6.28 6.99
C LEU A 429 -28.14 -5.35 6.99
N SER A 430 -28.25 -4.17 7.64
CA SER A 430 -27.11 -3.28 7.86
C SER A 430 -26.03 -3.94 8.72
N THR A 431 -26.40 -4.76 9.71
CA THR A 431 -25.44 -5.50 10.54
C THR A 431 -24.73 -6.60 9.75
N ILE A 432 -25.44 -7.33 8.89
CA ILE A 432 -24.85 -8.33 7.98
C ILE A 432 -23.86 -7.65 7.02
N LEU A 433 -24.25 -6.54 6.40
CA LEU A 433 -23.38 -5.74 5.53
C LEU A 433 -22.15 -5.21 6.29
N LEU A 434 -22.34 -4.66 7.49
CA LEU A 434 -21.26 -4.19 8.37
C LEU A 434 -20.26 -5.31 8.71
N ILE A 435 -20.73 -6.52 9.05
CA ILE A 435 -19.86 -7.66 9.34
C ILE A 435 -18.98 -7.98 8.13
N HIS A 436 -19.54 -7.90 6.91
CA HIS A 436 -18.80 -8.13 5.68
C HIS A 436 -17.78 -7.01 5.36
N VAL A 437 -18.16 -5.73 5.45
CA VAL A 437 -17.28 -4.61 5.01
C VAL A 437 -16.32 -4.08 6.09
N SER A 438 -16.56 -4.37 7.37
CA SER A 438 -15.81 -3.70 8.45
C SER A 438 -14.43 -4.25 8.72
N GLY A 439 -14.13 -5.51 8.41
CA GLY A 439 -12.83 -6.13 8.70
C GLY A 439 -12.44 -6.03 10.19
N ARG A 440 -13.42 -6.08 11.10
CA ARG A 440 -13.28 -5.80 12.56
C ARG A 440 -12.98 -4.34 12.94
N ARG A 441 -12.85 -3.41 11.99
CA ARG A 441 -12.57 -1.97 12.22
C ARG A 441 -13.81 -1.12 12.52
N LEU A 442 -14.63 -1.55 13.48
CA LEU A 442 -15.96 -0.97 13.78
C LEU A 442 -15.95 0.54 14.14
N TRP A 443 -14.81 1.11 14.56
CA TRP A 443 -14.69 2.56 14.80
C TRP A 443 -14.73 3.40 13.53
N GLN A 444 -14.34 2.86 12.37
CA GLN A 444 -14.45 3.54 11.08
C GLN A 444 -15.92 3.80 10.72
N PHE A 445 -16.80 2.91 11.17
CA PHE A 445 -18.26 2.96 11.08
C PHE A 445 -18.89 3.70 12.29
N GLY A 446 -18.08 4.34 13.13
CA GLY A 446 -18.55 5.18 14.23
C GLY A 446 -19.19 4.43 15.40
N ILE A 447 -18.95 3.12 15.51
CA ILE A 447 -19.44 2.28 16.61
C ILE A 447 -18.47 2.40 17.78
N ILE A 448 -18.36 3.63 18.30
CA ILE A 448 -17.55 4.04 19.45
C ILE A 448 -18.28 5.13 20.25
N PRO A 449 -17.94 5.33 21.54
CA PRO A 449 -18.42 6.48 22.30
C PRO A 449 -18.03 7.81 21.64
N PRO A 450 -18.86 8.86 21.76
CA PRO A 450 -18.63 10.15 21.11
C PRO A 450 -17.42 10.89 21.67
N MET A 451 -16.69 11.57 20.77
CA MET A 451 -15.53 12.40 21.08
C MET A 451 -15.86 13.90 21.03
N GLY A 452 -15.18 14.69 21.86
CA GLY A 452 -15.35 16.14 21.93
C GLY A 452 -16.76 16.59 22.35
N LYS A 453 -16.99 17.91 22.28
CA LYS A 453 -18.32 18.52 22.49
C LYS A 453 -18.71 19.54 21.40
N LYS A 454 -17.78 19.87 20.49
CA LYS A 454 -17.97 20.92 19.47
C LYS A 454 -19.12 20.64 18.49
N TRP A 455 -19.48 19.38 18.27
CA TRP A 455 -20.64 19.00 17.44
C TRP A 455 -22.00 19.49 17.99
N ALA A 456 -22.07 19.89 19.27
CA ALA A 456 -23.33 20.30 19.91
C ALA A 456 -24.02 21.51 19.23
N PHE A 457 -23.26 22.44 18.62
CA PHE A 457 -23.86 23.63 17.99
C PHE A 457 -24.67 23.34 16.72
N LEU A 458 -24.57 22.13 16.16
CA LEU A 458 -25.28 21.74 14.94
C LEU A 458 -26.76 21.41 15.21
N LEU A 459 -27.15 21.23 16.49
CA LEU A 459 -28.50 20.79 16.87
C LEU A 459 -29.62 21.72 16.39
N PRO A 460 -29.51 23.07 16.48
CA PRO A 460 -30.56 23.96 15.94
C PRO A 460 -30.73 23.83 14.42
N ILE A 461 -29.63 23.62 13.67
CA ILE A 461 -29.69 23.41 12.21
C ILE A 461 -30.41 22.10 11.89
N THR A 462 -30.11 21.03 12.64
CA THR A 462 -30.80 19.74 12.51
C THR A 462 -32.29 19.86 12.87
N ILE A 463 -32.67 20.59 13.92
CA ILE A 463 -34.08 20.78 14.30
C ILE A 463 -34.85 21.62 13.27
N LEU A 464 -34.28 22.73 12.77
CA LEU A 464 -34.91 23.55 11.74
C LEU A 464 -35.10 22.78 10.43
N ALA A 465 -34.09 22.01 10.00
CA ALA A 465 -34.21 21.17 8.81
C ALA A 465 -35.22 20.01 9.00
N ALA A 466 -35.45 19.55 10.22
CA ALA A 466 -36.49 18.58 10.55
C ALA A 466 -37.90 19.18 10.42
N PHE A 467 -38.13 20.37 10.97
CA PHE A 467 -39.41 21.09 10.82
C PHE A 467 -39.71 21.45 9.36
N ALA A 468 -38.68 21.68 8.53
CA ALA A 468 -38.81 21.82 7.08
C ALA A 468 -39.10 20.50 6.32
N GLY A 469 -39.32 19.38 7.03
CA GLY A 469 -39.65 18.07 6.47
C GLY A 469 -38.47 17.14 6.20
N GLY A 470 -37.26 17.49 6.65
CA GLY A 470 -36.04 16.72 6.37
C GLY A 470 -35.78 15.50 7.26
N ALA A 471 -36.47 15.38 8.40
CA ALA A 471 -36.36 14.23 9.30
C ALA A 471 -37.31 13.10 8.90
N TRP A 472 -36.86 11.85 9.03
CA TRP A 472 -37.70 10.69 8.76
C TRP A 472 -38.56 10.37 9.99
N ILE A 473 -39.82 10.80 9.93
CA ILE A 473 -40.82 10.57 10.99
C ILE A 473 -41.70 9.34 10.66
N PRO A 474 -42.32 8.70 11.68
CA PRO A 474 -43.32 7.65 11.45
C PRO A 474 -44.56 8.16 10.67
N ALA A 475 -45.15 7.29 9.86
CA ALA A 475 -46.40 7.59 9.15
C ALA A 475 -47.54 7.94 10.13
N GLY A 476 -48.43 8.84 9.71
CA GLY A 476 -49.57 9.32 10.52
C GLY A 476 -49.23 10.31 11.65
N ALA A 477 -47.96 10.47 12.03
CA ALA A 477 -47.55 11.27 13.18
C ALA A 477 -47.92 12.77 13.11
N GLN A 478 -48.14 13.32 11.90
CA GLN A 478 -48.48 14.73 11.68
C GLN A 478 -49.91 15.14 12.10
N SER A 479 -50.77 14.19 12.52
CA SER A 479 -52.22 14.43 12.72
C SER A 479 -52.71 14.29 14.17
N LEU A 480 -51.80 14.04 15.13
CA LEU A 480 -52.17 13.68 16.51
C LEU A 480 -52.19 14.89 17.45
N THR A 481 -53.38 15.23 17.95
CA THR A 481 -53.61 16.30 18.94
C THR A 481 -53.92 15.77 20.36
N ALA A 482 -53.90 14.45 20.54
CA ALA A 482 -54.17 13.76 21.80
C ALA A 482 -53.06 12.75 22.13
N PHE A 483 -53.08 12.20 23.35
CA PHE A 483 -52.03 11.30 23.86
C PHE A 483 -51.71 10.14 22.89
N PRO A 484 -50.43 9.78 22.74
CA PRO A 484 -49.96 8.93 21.65
C PRO A 484 -50.52 7.51 21.75
N ASP A 485 -50.87 6.96 20.59
CA ASP A 485 -51.03 5.52 20.42
C ASP A 485 -49.74 4.79 20.85
N THR A 486 -49.91 3.66 21.52
CA THR A 486 -48.84 2.91 22.18
C THR A 486 -47.73 2.45 21.24
N GLY A 487 -48.02 2.29 19.94
CA GLY A 487 -47.03 1.98 18.90
C GLY A 487 -46.21 3.18 18.39
N LEU A 488 -46.63 4.43 18.65
CA LEU A 488 -45.99 5.62 18.07
C LEU A 488 -44.63 5.93 18.72
N LEU A 489 -44.56 5.97 20.06
CA LEU A 489 -43.33 6.33 20.77
C LEU A 489 -42.16 5.38 20.44
N PRO A 490 -42.35 4.04 20.35
CA PRO A 490 -41.31 3.15 19.85
C PRO A 490 -40.92 3.43 18.39
N ALA A 491 -41.86 3.75 17.51
CA ALA A 491 -41.55 4.08 16.12
C ALA A 491 -40.66 5.34 16.03
N CYS A 492 -40.92 6.37 16.86
CA CYS A 492 -40.05 7.54 17.00
C CYS A 492 -38.63 7.23 17.51
N ILE A 493 -38.40 6.06 18.12
CA ILE A 493 -37.10 5.62 18.65
C ILE A 493 -36.36 4.70 17.66
N PHE A 494 -37.05 3.70 17.11
CA PHE A 494 -36.44 2.71 16.22
C PHE A 494 -36.19 3.23 14.79
N LEU A 495 -37.00 4.18 14.30
CA LEU A 495 -36.86 4.71 12.93
C LEU A 495 -35.60 5.62 12.77
N PRO A 496 -35.30 6.56 13.69
CA PRO A 496 -34.00 7.27 13.66
C PRO A 496 -32.81 6.33 13.89
N LEU A 497 -32.99 5.25 14.66
CA LEU A 497 -31.91 4.29 14.92
C LEU A 497 -31.55 3.49 13.66
N SER A 498 -32.55 2.96 12.95
CA SER A 498 -32.34 2.20 11.71
C SER A 498 -31.78 3.11 10.60
N ALA A 499 -32.30 4.34 10.48
CA ALA A 499 -31.83 5.35 9.54
C ALA A 499 -30.35 5.72 9.78
N GLU A 500 -29.98 6.21 10.97
CA GLU A 500 -28.60 6.65 11.20
C GLU A 500 -27.61 5.48 11.28
N TYR A 501 -28.05 4.27 11.63
CA TYR A 501 -27.20 3.08 11.56
C TYR A 501 -26.86 2.70 10.10
N LEU A 502 -27.84 2.73 9.19
CA LEU A 502 -27.58 2.56 7.76
C LEU A 502 -26.73 3.70 7.20
N PHE A 503 -27.21 4.95 7.30
CA PHE A 503 -26.61 6.09 6.62
C PHE A 503 -25.29 6.59 7.24
N ARG A 504 -25.17 6.67 8.58
CA ARG A 504 -23.96 7.22 9.26
C ARG A 504 -23.00 6.17 9.80
N SER A 505 -23.48 4.98 10.14
CA SER A 505 -22.59 3.88 10.47
C SER A 505 -22.12 3.21 9.18
N VAL A 506 -22.99 2.50 8.46
CA VAL A 506 -22.57 1.62 7.37
C VAL A 506 -22.14 2.37 6.11
N LEU A 507 -23.04 3.13 5.47
CA LEU A 507 -22.78 3.74 4.15
C LEU A 507 -21.71 4.86 4.22
N HIS A 508 -21.78 5.71 5.25
CA HIS A 508 -20.74 6.72 5.51
C HIS A 508 -19.39 6.07 5.82
N GLY A 509 -19.37 4.99 6.62
CA GLY A 509 -18.15 4.24 6.94
C GLY A 509 -17.48 3.62 5.70
N ILE A 510 -18.26 3.07 4.76
CA ILE A 510 -17.75 2.54 3.47
C ILE A 510 -17.03 3.65 2.67
N LEU A 511 -17.60 4.85 2.58
CA LEU A 511 -16.94 5.97 1.89
C LEU A 511 -15.74 6.52 2.69
N ALA A 512 -15.82 6.56 4.02
CA ALA A 512 -14.76 7.05 4.90
C ALA A 512 -13.47 6.20 4.86
N GLN A 513 -13.57 4.91 4.50
CA GLN A 513 -12.40 4.06 4.25
C GLN A 513 -11.49 4.55 3.10
N ARG A 514 -11.95 5.50 2.26
CA ARG A 514 -11.25 6.00 1.05
C ARG A 514 -11.35 7.52 0.89
N SER A 515 -11.64 8.26 1.96
CA SER A 515 -11.83 9.71 1.87
C SER A 515 -11.64 10.37 3.22
N ARG A 516 -10.90 11.49 3.23
CA ARG A 516 -10.71 12.33 4.43
C ARG A 516 -12.06 12.76 4.99
N ILE A 517 -12.31 12.43 6.25
CA ILE A 517 -13.42 12.91 7.07
C ILE A 517 -12.90 13.95 8.05
N GLN A 518 -13.79 14.74 8.65
CA GLN A 518 -13.38 15.69 9.69
C GLN A 518 -12.98 14.96 10.97
N SER A 519 -11.87 15.43 11.56
CA SER A 519 -11.50 15.08 12.94
C SER A 519 -12.29 15.92 13.95
N HIS A 520 -12.32 15.50 15.23
CA HIS A 520 -13.09 16.20 16.27
C HIS A 520 -12.65 17.64 16.60
N ASP A 521 -11.41 18.02 16.25
CA ASP A 521 -10.81 19.32 16.61
C ASP A 521 -10.30 20.15 15.42
N GLY A 522 -10.12 19.56 14.23
CA GLY A 522 -9.65 20.26 13.04
C GLY A 522 -10.65 21.26 12.44
N HIS A 523 -10.35 21.75 11.23
CA HIS A 523 -11.23 22.67 10.49
C HIS A 523 -12.50 21.97 9.97
N TYR A 524 -13.56 22.76 9.75
CA TYR A 524 -14.79 22.28 9.13
C TYR A 524 -14.66 22.29 7.61
N PHE A 525 -15.00 21.17 6.98
CA PHE A 525 -15.08 21.04 5.52
C PHE A 525 -16.17 20.02 5.16
N LEU A 526 -16.76 20.14 3.97
CA LEU A 526 -17.71 19.14 3.48
C LEU A 526 -16.94 17.94 2.91
N SER A 527 -16.98 16.81 3.62
CA SER A 527 -16.35 15.57 3.19
C SER A 527 -17.14 14.90 2.04
N TRP A 528 -16.47 14.06 1.26
CA TRP A 528 -17.14 13.21 0.25
C TRP A 528 -18.10 12.18 0.89
N PRO A 529 -17.76 11.48 1.99
CA PRO A 529 -18.69 10.61 2.72
C PRO A 529 -19.97 11.31 3.19
N ASN A 530 -19.87 12.54 3.69
CA ASN A 530 -21.03 13.33 4.11
C ASN A 530 -21.89 13.70 2.89
N LEU A 531 -21.29 14.30 1.84
CA LEU A 531 -22.02 14.68 0.63
C LEU A 531 -22.73 13.49 -0.03
N GLY A 532 -22.04 12.35 -0.22
CA GLY A 532 -22.61 11.17 -0.87
C GLY A 532 -23.77 10.56 -0.09
N THR A 533 -23.66 10.45 1.24
CA THR A 533 -24.76 9.96 2.08
C THR A 533 -25.89 10.98 2.25
N ALA A 534 -25.59 12.28 2.16
CA ALA A 534 -26.61 13.33 2.15
C ALA A 534 -27.46 13.32 0.88
N CYS A 535 -26.85 13.20 -0.31
CA CYS A 535 -27.57 13.04 -1.57
C CYS A 535 -28.48 11.79 -1.53
N LEU A 536 -27.92 10.64 -1.11
CA LEU A 536 -28.67 9.38 -1.07
C LEU A 536 -29.85 9.43 -0.08
N TYR A 537 -29.67 10.04 1.09
CA TYR A 537 -30.75 10.28 2.05
C TYR A 537 -31.81 11.24 1.49
N SER A 538 -31.43 12.31 0.77
CA SER A 538 -32.41 13.27 0.22
C SER A 538 -33.31 12.69 -0.87
N PHE A 539 -32.88 11.63 -1.57
CA PHE A 539 -33.73 10.90 -2.52
C PHE A 539 -34.51 9.74 -1.89
N PHE A 540 -34.18 9.32 -0.66
CA PHE A 540 -34.90 8.24 0.01
C PHE A 540 -36.41 8.51 0.20
N PRO A 541 -36.86 9.74 0.55
CA PRO A 541 -38.28 10.10 0.58
C PRO A 541 -39.05 9.86 -0.73
N THR A 542 -38.38 9.82 -1.89
CA THR A 542 -39.02 9.50 -3.18
C THR A 542 -39.49 8.03 -3.26
N PHE A 543 -38.89 7.13 -2.46
CA PHE A 543 -39.22 5.70 -2.44
C PHE A 543 -40.19 5.31 -1.32
N LEU A 544 -40.39 6.17 -0.31
CA LEU A 544 -41.32 5.92 0.81
C LEU A 544 -42.76 5.63 0.36
N PRO A 545 -43.36 6.36 -0.61
CA PRO A 545 -44.68 6.03 -1.14
C PRO A 545 -44.76 4.63 -1.76
N PHE A 546 -43.71 4.19 -2.46
CA PHE A 546 -43.65 2.84 -3.06
C PHE A 546 -43.66 1.74 -1.99
N PHE A 547 -42.97 1.94 -0.87
CA PHE A 547 -43.02 1.02 0.28
C PHE A 547 -44.40 1.05 0.98
N ASN A 548 -45.02 2.22 1.10
CA ASN A 548 -46.37 2.37 1.67
C ASN A 548 -47.51 1.81 0.78
N ASN A 549 -47.22 1.26 -0.40
CA ASN A 549 -48.19 0.90 -1.46
C ASN A 549 -49.05 2.09 -1.96
N GLU A 550 -48.52 3.32 -1.86
CA GLU A 550 -49.15 4.53 -2.38
C GLU A 550 -48.81 4.71 -3.87
N SER A 551 -49.75 5.27 -4.64
CA SER A 551 -49.57 5.51 -6.08
C SER A 551 -48.63 6.71 -6.33
N PHE A 552 -47.34 6.43 -6.47
CA PHE A 552 -46.34 7.46 -6.82
C PHE A 552 -46.32 7.75 -8.33
N ASP A 553 -46.52 9.02 -8.70
CA ASP A 553 -46.26 9.52 -10.06
C ASP A 553 -44.93 10.31 -10.07
N PRO A 554 -43.86 9.81 -10.73
CA PRO A 554 -42.58 10.51 -10.85
C PRO A 554 -42.66 11.88 -11.54
N LEU A 555 -43.73 12.17 -12.29
CA LEU A 555 -43.95 13.45 -12.98
C LEU A 555 -44.66 14.49 -12.10
N SER A 556 -45.13 14.11 -10.91
CA SER A 556 -45.87 14.98 -9.97
C SER A 556 -45.00 15.82 -9.03
N ILE A 557 -43.67 15.83 -9.23
CA ILE A 557 -42.70 16.54 -8.38
C ILE A 557 -42.88 18.06 -8.50
N ASP A 558 -43.57 18.64 -7.53
CA ASP A 558 -43.78 20.09 -7.41
C ASP A 558 -42.70 20.80 -6.58
N LEU A 559 -42.86 22.11 -6.39
CA LEU A 559 -41.97 22.94 -5.58
C LEU A 559 -41.92 22.51 -4.10
N ARG A 560 -43.01 21.93 -3.57
CA ARG A 560 -43.12 21.48 -2.17
C ARG A 560 -42.31 20.20 -1.94
N HIS A 561 -42.32 19.27 -2.90
CA HIS A 561 -41.39 18.14 -2.92
C HIS A 561 -39.94 18.63 -3.00
N GLY A 562 -39.66 19.63 -3.85
CA GLY A 562 -38.36 20.29 -3.93
C GLY A 562 -37.86 20.83 -2.59
N THR A 563 -38.72 21.50 -1.81
CA THR A 563 -38.35 21.97 -0.46
C THR A 563 -38.08 20.84 0.52
N VAL A 564 -38.83 19.73 0.46
CA VAL A 564 -38.61 18.55 1.33
C VAL A 564 -37.28 17.86 0.99
N TYR A 565 -36.95 17.68 -0.29
CA TYR A 565 -35.66 17.10 -0.69
C TYR A 565 -34.48 17.98 -0.26
N PHE A 566 -34.59 19.31 -0.36
CA PHE A 566 -33.56 20.24 0.13
C PHE A 566 -33.45 20.21 1.66
N ALA A 567 -34.57 20.17 2.39
CA ALA A 567 -34.58 20.03 3.84
C ALA A 567 -33.93 18.71 4.28
N ALA A 568 -34.27 17.59 3.64
CA ALA A 568 -33.66 16.28 3.87
C ALA A 568 -32.16 16.28 3.58
N PHE A 569 -31.72 16.97 2.52
CA PHE A 569 -30.29 17.15 2.23
C PHE A 569 -29.57 17.93 3.34
N VAL A 570 -30.09 19.10 3.75
CA VAL A 570 -29.49 19.93 4.81
C VAL A 570 -29.47 19.22 6.16
N PHE A 571 -30.57 18.55 6.52
CA PHE A 571 -30.69 17.69 7.70
C PHE A 571 -29.61 16.61 7.71
N SER A 572 -29.46 15.91 6.58
CA SER A 572 -28.48 14.83 6.41
C SER A 572 -27.04 15.33 6.43
N ILE A 573 -26.75 16.48 5.81
CA ILE A 573 -25.44 17.16 5.89
C ILE A 573 -25.08 17.48 7.34
N SER A 574 -26.03 18.02 8.12
CA SER A 574 -25.82 18.33 9.55
C SER A 574 -25.51 17.08 10.37
N LEU A 575 -26.28 16.00 10.17
CA LEU A 575 -26.04 14.72 10.84
C LEU A 575 -24.72 14.05 10.43
N GLY A 576 -24.27 14.22 9.18
CA GLY A 576 -22.93 13.82 8.74
C GLY A 576 -21.82 14.64 9.39
N PHE A 577 -21.99 15.96 9.55
CA PHE A 577 -21.07 16.79 10.34
C PHE A 577 -21.01 16.32 11.80
N VAL A 578 -22.14 16.00 12.42
CA VAL A 578 -22.20 15.46 13.80
C VAL A 578 -21.51 14.10 13.91
N ARG A 579 -21.75 13.19 12.96
CA ARG A 579 -21.14 11.86 12.86
C ARG A 579 -19.61 11.92 12.75
N GLU A 580 -19.08 12.85 11.95
CA GLU A 580 -17.64 13.05 11.81
C GLU A 580 -17.06 13.75 13.04
N ARG A 581 -17.61 14.89 13.45
CA ARG A 581 -17.06 15.69 14.56
C ARG A 581 -17.15 15.01 15.93
N SER A 582 -18.01 14.01 16.09
CA SER A 582 -18.06 13.14 17.28
C SER A 582 -17.33 11.80 17.10
N HIS A 583 -16.86 11.49 15.90
CA HIS A 583 -16.44 10.16 15.43
C HIS A 583 -17.49 9.04 15.69
N SER A 584 -18.76 9.34 16.01
CA SER A 584 -19.75 8.38 16.50
C SER A 584 -21.10 8.50 15.80
N PHE A 585 -21.71 7.38 15.39
CA PHE A 585 -23.05 7.39 14.81
C PHE A 585 -24.14 7.58 15.88
N PHE A 586 -23.88 7.20 17.14
CA PHE A 586 -24.82 7.38 18.25
C PHE A 586 -25.18 8.84 18.49
N THR A 587 -24.28 9.79 18.20
CA THR A 587 -24.54 11.24 18.29
C THR A 587 -25.52 11.71 17.21
N ALA A 588 -25.36 11.21 15.98
CA ALA A 588 -26.27 11.50 14.89
C ALA A 588 -27.65 10.89 15.15
N TYR A 589 -27.70 9.65 15.64
CA TYR A 589 -28.93 9.02 16.13
C TYR A 589 -29.62 9.87 17.21
N LEU A 590 -28.90 10.34 18.23
CA LEU A 590 -29.47 11.19 19.29
C LEU A 590 -30.03 12.51 18.72
N PHE A 591 -29.35 13.11 17.75
CA PHE A 591 -29.83 14.33 17.08
C PHE A 591 -31.08 14.08 16.23
N HIS A 592 -31.12 12.98 15.47
CA HIS A 592 -32.28 12.59 14.68
C HIS A 592 -33.47 12.24 15.60
N LEU A 593 -33.24 11.53 16.72
CA LEU A 593 -34.24 11.25 17.75
C LEU A 593 -34.81 12.55 18.36
N ILE A 594 -33.95 13.48 18.80
CA ILE A 594 -34.41 14.78 19.34
C ILE A 594 -35.24 15.53 18.29
N ALA A 595 -34.80 15.55 17.03
CA ALA A 595 -35.52 16.19 15.94
C ALA A 595 -36.90 15.56 15.68
N VAL A 596 -37.03 14.23 15.66
CA VAL A 596 -38.33 13.55 15.53
C VAL A 596 -39.23 13.84 16.73
N LEU A 597 -38.71 13.78 17.95
CA LEU A 597 -39.49 14.10 19.15
C LEU A 597 -39.97 15.56 19.15
N CYS A 598 -39.14 16.50 18.69
CA CYS A 598 -39.54 17.89 18.48
C CYS A 598 -40.67 18.02 17.44
N VAL A 599 -40.52 17.42 16.25
CA VAL A 599 -41.51 17.53 15.15
C VAL A 599 -42.84 16.83 15.49
N VAL A 600 -42.82 15.75 16.27
CA VAL A 600 -44.02 14.96 16.61
C VAL A 600 -44.74 15.45 17.87
N PHE A 601 -44.03 15.99 18.87
CA PHE A 601 -44.62 16.31 20.18
C PHE A 601 -44.61 17.80 20.57
N LEU A 602 -43.99 18.70 19.80
CA LEU A 602 -44.18 20.15 20.03
C LEU A 602 -45.47 20.65 19.36
N PRO A 603 -46.26 21.51 20.03
CA PRO A 603 -47.42 22.15 19.42
C PRO A 603 -47.06 22.91 18.14
N PRO A 604 -47.88 22.86 17.06
CA PRO A 604 -47.63 23.58 15.82
C PRO A 604 -47.39 25.09 15.98
N ALA A 605 -47.95 25.71 17.02
CA ALA A 605 -47.75 27.12 17.37
C ALA A 605 -46.30 27.47 17.78
N LEU A 606 -45.44 26.48 18.07
CA LEU A 606 -44.01 26.66 18.38
C LEU A 606 -43.09 26.35 17.20
N ALA A 607 -43.63 25.89 16.06
CA ALA A 607 -42.85 25.55 14.85
C ALA A 607 -42.72 26.72 13.85
N LEU A 608 -43.06 27.95 14.27
CA LEU A 608 -43.13 29.16 13.44
C LEU A 608 -42.34 30.34 14.05
N ILE A 609 -41.27 30.03 14.81
CA ILE A 609 -40.26 30.96 15.36
C ILE A 609 -38.88 30.48 14.92
#